data_AF-A0A1H8TXM8-F1
#
_entry.id   AF-A0A1H8TXM8-F1
#
_cell.length_a   1.000
_cell.length_b   1.000
_cell.length_c   1.000
_cell.angle_alpha   90.00
_cell.angle_beta   90.00
_cell.angle_gamma   90.00
#
_symmetry.space_group_name_H-M   'P 1'
#
loop_
_entity.id
_entity.type
_entity.pdbx_description
1 polymer ?
#
loop_
_entity_poly.entity_id
_entity_poly.type
_entity_poly.pdbx_seq_one_letter_code
_entity_poly.pdbx_strand_id
1 'polypeptide(L)'
;MYKYLTLFFSVTLFLCGCKSDSVPSKFIQPKQMTGLLIQIHLIDGSLYNGLQGGDSLYKYGMGKYLAAFKKFNTDSAQFRKSMQYYASEPDKLFKIYDSVEVRIKTMSDSVNLAQNKQRMANQKADSLKADSVRKAMLRPKTAAQKADSVKQAKIRESVMARKADSLKNDLAKQAKIRRAMNSKIDSAKKLKHRKKLNAVPIK
;
A
#
# COMPACT_ATOMS: atom_id res chain seq x y z
N MET A 1 60.85 30.73 44.97
CA MET A 1 59.45 30.56 45.41
C MET A 1 58.46 30.41 44.25
N TYR A 2 58.66 31.09 43.11
CA TYR A 2 57.79 30.96 41.91
C TYR A 2 57.79 29.56 41.26
N LYS A 3 58.89 28.79 41.38
CA LYS A 3 59.00 27.40 40.86
C LYS A 3 58.00 26.42 41.49
N TYR A 4 57.67 26.60 42.77
CA TYR A 4 56.66 25.77 43.43
C TYR A 4 55.24 26.25 43.11
N LEU A 5 55.08 27.55 42.82
CA LEU A 5 53.81 28.15 42.44
C LEU A 5 53.37 27.72 41.03
N THR A 6 54.29 27.63 40.08
CA THR A 6 54.01 27.07 38.74
C THR A 6 53.71 25.57 38.79
N LEU A 7 54.39 24.80 39.64
CA LEU A 7 54.12 23.38 39.84
C LEU A 7 52.72 23.16 40.44
N PHE A 8 52.34 23.96 41.45
CA PHE A 8 51.02 23.92 42.07
C PHE A 8 49.92 24.24 41.06
N PHE A 9 50.08 25.31 40.26
CA PHE A 9 49.10 25.70 39.25
C PHE A 9 48.94 24.66 38.13
N SER A 10 50.04 24.01 37.71
CA SER A 10 50.04 22.93 36.71
C SER A 10 49.29 21.69 37.21
N VAL A 11 49.41 21.34 38.49
CA VAL A 11 48.73 20.20 39.10
C VAL A 11 47.23 20.49 39.23
N THR A 12 46.84 21.68 39.71
CA THR A 12 45.43 22.06 39.84
C THR A 12 44.70 22.08 38.48
N LEU A 13 45.38 22.46 37.40
CA LEU A 13 44.83 22.43 36.04
C LEU A 13 44.46 21.00 35.57
N PHE A 14 45.24 19.99 35.99
CA PHE A 14 44.97 18.59 35.67
C PHE A 14 43.81 18.00 36.50
N LEU A 15 43.60 18.46 37.74
CA LEU A 15 42.50 18.00 38.59
C LEU A 15 41.12 18.57 38.18
N CYS A 16 41.07 19.70 37.45
CA CYS A 16 39.81 20.31 37.00
C CYS A 16 39.29 19.74 35.66
N GLY A 17 40.07 18.89 34.98
CA GLY A 17 39.76 18.37 33.64
C GLY A 17 38.80 17.18 33.57
N CYS A 18 38.46 16.56 34.70
CA CYS A 18 37.56 15.40 34.75
C CYS A 18 36.15 15.78 35.23
N LYS A 19 35.43 16.59 34.46
CA LYS A 19 33.96 16.54 34.54
C LYS A 19 33.54 15.23 33.90
N SER A 20 33.39 14.18 34.72
CA SER A 20 32.81 12.95 34.21
C SER A 20 31.42 13.32 33.67
N ASP A 21 31.21 13.16 32.36
CA ASP A 21 29.91 13.23 31.67
C ASP A 21 29.00 12.05 32.10
N SER A 22 29.03 11.72 33.40
CA SER A 22 28.30 10.59 33.97
C SER A 22 26.87 11.03 34.22
N VAL A 23 25.96 10.45 33.46
CA VAL A 23 24.53 10.59 33.72
C VAL A 23 24.23 9.84 35.03
N PRO A 24 23.55 10.48 36.01
CA PRO A 24 23.18 9.83 37.26
C PRO A 24 22.39 8.54 37.02
N SER A 25 22.68 7.49 37.81
CA SER A 25 22.09 6.15 37.66
C SER A 25 20.55 6.10 37.72
N LYS A 26 19.92 7.11 38.31
CA LYS A 26 18.46 7.26 38.35
C LYS A 26 17.84 7.53 36.97
N PHE A 27 18.62 8.02 36.02
CA PHE A 27 18.17 8.32 34.66
C PHE A 27 18.60 7.22 33.68
N ILE A 28 17.86 7.10 32.58
CA ILE A 28 18.18 6.19 31.49
C ILE A 28 19.50 6.63 30.85
N GLN A 29 20.49 5.74 30.81
CA GLN A 29 21.80 6.04 30.25
C GLN A 29 21.74 6.35 28.74
N PRO A 30 22.65 7.17 28.19
CA PRO A 30 22.55 7.68 26.82
C PRO A 30 22.35 6.59 25.77
N LYS A 31 23.13 5.51 25.83
CA LYS A 31 23.02 4.37 24.89
C LYS A 31 21.64 3.69 24.94
N GLN A 32 21.09 3.53 26.14
CA GLN A 32 19.77 2.96 26.34
C GLN A 32 18.68 3.93 25.88
N MET A 33 18.84 5.23 26.16
CA MET A 33 17.92 6.29 25.73
C MET A 33 17.84 6.37 24.20
N THR A 34 18.98 6.36 23.50
CA THR A 34 19.02 6.29 22.02
C THR A 34 18.22 5.11 21.50
N GLY A 35 18.41 3.92 22.09
CA GLY A 35 17.66 2.72 21.67
C GLY A 35 16.15 2.85 21.90
N LEU A 36 15.75 3.39 23.04
CA LEU A 36 14.36 3.60 23.41
C LEU A 36 13.68 4.64 22.51
N LEU A 37 14.33 5.78 22.25
CA LEU A 37 13.83 6.82 21.37
C LEU A 37 13.61 6.30 19.95
N ILE A 38 14.54 5.51 19.40
CA ILE A 38 14.36 4.87 18.10
C ILE A 38 13.10 4.01 18.09
N GLN A 39 12.86 3.20 19.13
CA GLN A 39 11.64 2.38 19.19
C GLN A 39 10.37 3.21 19.30
N ILE A 40 10.38 4.28 20.10
CA ILE A 40 9.25 5.21 20.21
C ILE A 40 8.95 5.84 18.83
N HIS A 41 9.96 6.37 18.14
CA HIS A 41 9.76 6.96 16.81
C HIS A 41 9.28 5.96 15.75
N LEU A 42 9.75 4.70 15.81
CA LEU A 42 9.24 3.63 14.94
C LEU A 42 7.77 3.33 15.24
N ILE A 43 7.37 3.32 16.51
CA ILE A 43 5.98 3.15 16.92
C ILE A 43 5.15 4.33 16.41
N ASP A 44 5.58 5.56 16.65
CA ASP A 44 4.91 6.79 16.18
C ASP A 44 4.69 6.75 14.66
N GLY A 45 5.74 6.46 13.89
CA GLY A 45 5.66 6.35 12.44
C GLY A 45 4.75 5.21 11.96
N SER A 46 4.67 4.11 12.71
CA SER A 46 3.74 3.00 12.40
C SER A 46 2.28 3.38 12.65
N LEU A 47 2.01 4.22 13.65
CA LEU A 47 0.65 4.66 14.00
C LEU A 47 0.17 5.77 13.07
N TYR A 48 1.08 6.61 12.58
CA TYR A 48 0.79 7.73 11.67
C TYR A 48 0.07 7.29 10.38
N ASN A 49 0.45 6.13 9.82
CA ASN A 49 -0.09 5.64 8.54
C ASN A 49 -1.42 4.88 8.66
N GLY A 50 -1.86 4.56 9.88
CA GLY A 50 -2.95 3.62 10.11
C GLY A 50 -4.33 4.27 10.29
N LEU A 51 -4.46 5.20 11.25
CA LEU A 51 -5.75 5.70 11.73
C LEU A 51 -5.54 7.05 12.45
N GLN A 52 -5.93 8.17 11.83
CA GLN A 52 -5.82 9.53 12.40
C GLN A 52 -7.05 9.91 13.26
N GLY A 53 -7.51 9.03 14.14
CA GLY A 53 -8.48 9.35 15.19
C GLY A 53 -7.80 9.52 16.55
N GLY A 54 -8.25 10.45 17.39
CA GLY A 54 -7.66 10.68 18.73
C GLY A 54 -7.54 9.42 19.59
N ASP A 55 -8.51 8.50 19.48
CA ASP A 55 -8.55 7.23 20.23
C ASP A 55 -7.65 6.13 19.63
N SER A 56 -7.21 6.26 18.38
CA SER A 56 -6.39 5.25 17.70
C SER A 56 -5.02 5.10 18.36
N LEU A 57 -4.44 6.22 18.79
CA LEU A 57 -3.13 6.22 19.43
C LEU A 57 -3.17 5.47 20.77
N TYR A 58 -4.23 5.66 21.54
CA TYR A 58 -4.44 4.96 22.79
C TYR A 58 -4.72 3.47 22.56
N LYS A 59 -5.66 3.15 21.65
CA LYS A 59 -6.10 1.78 21.37
C LYS A 59 -5.00 0.90 20.77
N TYR A 60 -4.18 1.43 19.87
CA TYR A 60 -3.20 0.65 19.11
C TYR A 60 -1.73 0.93 19.51
N GLY A 61 -1.47 2.05 20.17
CA GLY A 61 -0.12 2.46 20.58
C GLY A 61 0.28 2.00 21.98
N MET A 62 -0.65 1.98 22.95
CA MET A 62 -0.32 1.72 24.36
C MET A 62 0.48 0.42 24.57
N GLY A 63 0.01 -0.69 23.99
CA GLY A 63 0.72 -1.98 24.09
C GLY A 63 2.12 -1.95 23.46
N LYS A 64 2.31 -1.17 22.40
CA LYS A 64 3.61 -1.01 21.73
C LYS A 64 4.59 -0.21 22.60
N TYR A 65 4.15 0.90 23.21
CA TYR A 65 4.99 1.67 24.13
C TYR A 65 5.37 0.87 25.38
N LEU A 66 4.41 0.14 25.96
CA LEU A 66 4.69 -0.76 27.10
C LEU A 66 5.73 -1.82 26.75
N ALA A 67 5.62 -2.43 25.57
CA ALA A 67 6.61 -3.38 25.09
C ALA A 67 8.00 -2.73 24.88
N ALA A 68 8.05 -1.50 24.37
CA ALA A 68 9.29 -0.75 24.24
C ALA A 68 9.93 -0.49 25.61
N PHE A 69 9.18 0.05 26.57
CA PHE A 69 9.70 0.30 27.92
C PHE A 69 10.20 -0.98 28.59
N LYS A 70 9.45 -2.08 28.48
CA LYS A 70 9.87 -3.39 28.99
C LYS A 70 11.19 -3.87 28.35
N LYS A 71 11.34 -3.71 27.03
CA LYS A 71 12.57 -4.10 26.31
C LYS A 71 13.81 -3.35 26.80
N PHE A 72 13.64 -2.12 27.27
CA PHE A 72 14.73 -1.29 27.81
C PHE A 72 14.74 -1.25 29.34
N ASN A 73 14.05 -2.17 30.03
CA ASN A 73 14.01 -2.24 31.50
C ASN A 73 13.70 -0.88 32.15
N THR A 74 12.70 -0.18 31.63
CA THR A 74 12.27 1.13 32.12
C THR A 74 10.75 1.24 32.13
N ASP A 75 10.24 2.39 32.53
CA ASP A 75 8.82 2.73 32.52
C ASP A 75 8.60 4.17 32.03
N SER A 76 7.34 4.57 31.88
CA SER A 76 6.97 5.91 31.41
C SER A 76 7.41 7.02 32.38
N ALA A 77 7.45 6.75 33.69
CA ALA A 77 7.82 7.73 34.70
C ALA A 77 9.33 8.00 34.69
N GLN A 78 10.16 6.95 34.62
CA GLN A 78 11.60 7.04 34.51
C GLN A 78 11.99 7.65 33.16
N PHE A 79 11.33 7.27 32.06
CA PHE A 79 11.53 7.90 30.76
C PHE A 79 11.25 9.40 30.81
N ARG A 80 10.10 9.81 31.36
CA ARG A 80 9.75 11.24 31.49
C ARG A 80 10.77 12.01 32.32
N LYS A 81 11.17 11.49 33.47
CA LYS A 81 12.20 12.10 34.33
C LYS A 81 13.55 12.21 33.61
N SER A 82 13.94 11.18 32.88
CA SER A 82 15.19 11.17 32.11
C SER A 82 15.13 12.16 30.96
N MET A 83 13.99 12.27 30.27
CA MET A 83 13.81 13.25 29.20
C MET A 83 13.88 14.68 29.71
N GLN A 84 13.28 14.96 30.88
CA GLN A 84 13.42 16.26 31.54
C GLN A 84 14.88 16.58 31.89
N TYR A 85 15.64 15.60 32.39
CA TYR A 85 17.08 15.76 32.64
C TYR A 85 17.85 16.09 31.36
N TYR A 86 17.65 15.34 30.27
CA TYR A 86 18.34 15.61 29.02
C TYR A 86 17.89 16.93 28.38
N ALA A 87 16.64 17.34 28.54
CA ALA A 87 16.16 18.65 28.10
C ALA A 87 16.86 19.81 28.83
N SER A 88 17.28 19.62 30.09
CA SER A 88 18.12 20.58 30.82
C SER A 88 19.61 20.55 30.43
N GLU A 89 20.02 19.55 29.64
CA GLU A 89 21.41 19.29 29.26
C GLU A 89 21.50 19.14 27.72
N PRO A 90 21.31 20.23 26.96
CA PRO A 90 21.09 20.18 25.51
C PRO A 90 22.24 19.51 24.74
N ASP A 91 23.49 19.68 25.17
CA ASP A 91 24.66 19.03 24.55
C ASP A 91 24.57 17.50 24.62
N LYS A 92 24.06 16.95 25.73
CA LYS A 92 23.88 15.50 25.91
C LYS A 92 22.70 14.99 25.09
N LEU A 93 21.61 15.76 25.04
CA LEU A 93 20.45 15.43 24.23
C LEU A 93 20.78 15.44 22.74
N PHE A 94 21.56 16.42 22.28
CA PHE A 94 22.03 16.52 20.91
C PHE A 94 22.83 15.28 20.50
N LYS A 95 23.83 14.88 21.30
CA LYS A 95 24.60 13.65 21.07
C LYS A 95 23.72 12.38 21.00
N ILE A 96 22.66 12.33 21.81
CA ILE A 96 21.68 11.23 21.76
C ILE A 96 20.96 11.24 20.42
N TYR A 97 20.47 12.40 19.95
CA TYR A 97 19.75 12.52 18.69
C TYR A 97 20.64 12.32 17.46
N ASP A 98 21.90 12.76 17.46
CA ASP A 98 22.88 12.41 16.41
C ASP A 98 22.97 10.89 16.26
N SER A 99 23.04 10.18 17.39
CA SER A 99 23.08 8.71 17.41
C SER A 99 21.76 8.09 16.95
N VAL A 100 20.62 8.73 17.21
CA VAL A 100 19.30 8.29 16.72
C VAL A 100 19.25 8.43 15.19
N GLU A 101 19.63 9.58 14.66
CA GLU A 101 19.61 9.89 13.23
C GLU A 101 20.47 8.90 12.44
N VAL A 102 21.74 8.71 12.84
CA VAL A 102 22.67 7.80 12.17
C VAL A 102 22.12 6.37 12.15
N ARG A 103 21.52 5.91 13.25
CA ARG A 103 20.98 4.55 13.36
C ARG A 103 19.72 4.36 12.52
N ILE A 104 18.80 5.33 12.53
CA ILE A 104 17.59 5.28 11.69
C ILE A 104 17.98 5.31 10.22
N LYS A 105 18.93 6.18 9.83
CA LYS A 105 19.44 6.23 8.45
C LYS A 105 20.03 4.89 8.02
N THR A 106 20.86 4.28 8.87
CA THR A 106 21.44 2.95 8.60
C THR A 106 20.37 1.88 8.43
N MET A 107 19.32 1.90 9.26
CA MET A 107 18.17 0.98 9.12
C MET A 107 17.44 1.20 7.79
N SER A 108 17.18 2.46 7.42
CA SER A 108 16.53 2.81 6.16
C SER A 108 17.34 2.37 4.94
N ASP A 109 18.64 2.65 4.93
CA ASP A 109 19.56 2.28 3.85
C ASP A 109 19.61 0.75 3.67
N SER A 110 19.64 0.01 4.78
CA SER A 110 19.58 -1.46 4.78
C SER A 110 18.29 -2.00 4.17
N VAL A 111 17.14 -1.44 4.57
CA VAL A 111 15.83 -1.81 4.02
C VAL A 111 15.76 -1.49 2.53
N ASN A 112 16.21 -0.31 2.11
CA ASN A 112 16.22 0.10 0.70
C ASN A 112 17.09 -0.82 -0.15
N LEU A 113 18.27 -1.18 0.34
CA LEU A 113 19.15 -2.13 -0.34
C LEU A 113 18.51 -3.51 -0.50
N ALA A 114 17.87 -4.03 0.57
CA ALA A 114 17.17 -5.31 0.52
C ALA A 114 15.99 -5.27 -0.46
N GLN A 115 15.19 -4.21 -0.44
CA GLN A 115 14.07 -4.02 -1.36
C GLN A 115 14.54 -3.92 -2.82
N ASN A 116 15.62 -3.19 -3.09
CA ASN A 116 16.17 -3.07 -4.44
C ASN A 116 16.69 -4.42 -4.95
N LYS A 117 17.39 -5.20 -4.12
CA LYS A 117 17.82 -6.56 -4.48
C LYS A 117 16.62 -7.45 -4.81
N GLN A 118 15.56 -7.39 -4.00
CA GLN A 118 14.35 -8.16 -4.24
C GLN A 118 13.63 -7.73 -5.52
N ARG A 119 13.52 -6.42 -5.78
CA ARG A 119 12.94 -5.89 -7.03
C ARG A 119 13.72 -6.35 -8.26
N MET A 120 15.04 -6.29 -8.22
CA MET A 120 15.91 -6.76 -9.32
C MET A 120 15.77 -8.27 -9.53
N ALA A 121 15.64 -9.06 -8.46
CA ALA A 121 15.40 -10.50 -8.56
C ALA A 121 14.04 -10.81 -9.21
N ASN A 122 12.99 -10.09 -8.80
CA ASN A 122 11.65 -10.23 -9.37
C ASN A 122 11.61 -9.84 -10.85
N GLN A 123 12.24 -8.71 -11.22
CA GLN A 123 12.34 -8.28 -12.62
C GLN A 123 13.06 -9.31 -13.49
N LYS A 124 14.17 -9.90 -13.01
CA LYS A 124 14.86 -10.98 -13.71
C LYS A 124 13.98 -12.23 -13.84
N ALA A 125 13.24 -12.60 -12.79
CA ALA A 125 12.32 -13.73 -12.87
C ALA A 125 11.20 -13.48 -13.90
N ASP A 126 10.69 -12.26 -13.96
CA ASP A 126 9.63 -11.88 -14.90
C ASP A 126 10.15 -11.83 -16.35
N SER A 127 11.36 -11.33 -16.59
CA SER A 127 11.99 -11.38 -17.92
C SER A 127 12.24 -12.82 -18.38
N LEU A 128 12.72 -13.70 -17.49
CA LEU A 128 12.92 -15.12 -17.81
C LEU A 128 11.60 -15.85 -18.15
N LYS A 129 10.52 -15.52 -17.45
CA LYS A 129 9.17 -16.03 -17.76
C LYS A 129 8.69 -15.50 -19.11
N ALA A 130 8.86 -14.20 -19.37
CA ALA A 130 8.48 -13.58 -20.64
C ALA A 130 9.23 -14.22 -21.83
N ASP A 131 10.54 -14.47 -21.69
CA ASP A 131 11.36 -15.16 -22.69
C ASP A 131 10.91 -16.61 -22.90
N SER A 132 10.57 -17.31 -21.82
CA SER A 132 10.06 -18.68 -21.90
C SER A 132 8.71 -18.75 -22.62
N VAL A 133 7.81 -17.80 -22.34
CA VAL A 133 6.51 -17.68 -23.03
C VAL A 133 6.70 -17.32 -24.50
N ARG A 134 7.55 -16.34 -24.80
CA ARG A 134 7.89 -15.95 -26.19
C ARG A 134 8.47 -17.13 -26.96
N LYS A 135 9.40 -17.87 -26.37
CA LYS A 135 9.98 -19.08 -26.97
C LYS A 135 8.91 -20.14 -27.20
N ALA A 136 8.00 -20.37 -26.26
CA ALA A 136 6.89 -21.30 -26.43
C ALA A 136 5.92 -20.87 -27.56
N MET A 137 5.68 -19.56 -27.72
CA MET A 137 4.82 -19.01 -28.79
C MET A 137 5.47 -19.11 -30.18
N LEU A 138 6.80 -18.99 -30.25
CA LEU A 138 7.57 -19.07 -31.49
C LEU A 138 7.89 -20.52 -31.90
N ARG A 139 7.67 -21.52 -31.04
CA ARG A 139 7.85 -22.93 -31.41
C ARG A 139 6.88 -23.29 -32.55
N PRO A 140 7.37 -23.97 -33.61
CA PRO A 140 6.50 -24.40 -34.69
C PRO A 140 5.41 -25.30 -34.13
N LYS A 141 4.14 -24.91 -34.32
CA LYS A 141 2.99 -25.71 -33.89
C LYS A 141 3.10 -27.11 -34.48
N THR A 142 2.94 -28.12 -33.64
CA THR A 142 3.00 -29.53 -34.06
C THR A 142 1.85 -29.85 -35.02
N ALA A 143 1.97 -30.92 -35.79
CA ALA A 143 0.93 -31.34 -36.75
C ALA A 143 -0.44 -31.54 -36.07
N ALA A 144 -0.45 -32.05 -34.83
CA ALA A 144 -1.66 -32.19 -34.01
C ALA A 144 -2.31 -30.83 -33.69
N GLN A 145 -1.53 -29.83 -33.30
CA GLN A 145 -2.03 -28.48 -32.98
C GLN A 145 -2.57 -27.74 -34.21
N LYS A 146 -2.00 -28.00 -35.39
CA LYS A 146 -2.52 -27.47 -36.66
C LYS A 146 -3.86 -28.12 -37.02
N ALA A 147 -3.97 -29.44 -36.88
CA ALA A 147 -5.21 -30.18 -37.12
C ALA A 147 -6.35 -29.73 -36.20
N ASP A 148 -6.07 -29.54 -34.90
CA ASP A 148 -7.07 -29.07 -33.93
C ASP A 148 -7.56 -27.64 -34.22
N SER A 149 -6.65 -26.77 -34.70
CA SER A 149 -7.02 -25.40 -35.10
C SER A 149 -7.97 -25.39 -36.30
N VAL A 150 -7.73 -26.25 -37.29
CA VAL A 150 -8.60 -26.39 -38.47
C VAL A 150 -9.97 -26.96 -38.07
N LYS A 151 -9.99 -27.92 -37.14
CA LYS A 151 -11.24 -28.49 -36.62
C LYS A 151 -12.07 -27.44 -35.86
N GLN A 152 -11.44 -26.63 -35.00
CA GLN A 152 -12.13 -25.53 -34.32
C GLN A 152 -12.64 -24.44 -35.26
N ALA A 153 -11.87 -24.09 -36.31
CA ALA A 153 -12.32 -23.12 -37.31
C ALA A 153 -13.60 -23.59 -38.02
N LYS A 154 -13.64 -24.86 -38.45
CA LYS A 154 -14.84 -25.46 -39.06
C LYS A 154 -16.03 -25.49 -38.11
N ILE A 155 -15.81 -25.79 -36.83
CA ILE A 155 -16.88 -25.77 -35.82
C ILE A 155 -17.43 -24.35 -35.67
N ARG A 156 -16.57 -23.34 -35.54
CA ARG A 156 -17.00 -21.93 -35.42
C ARG A 156 -17.79 -21.46 -36.64
N GLU A 157 -17.34 -21.81 -37.83
CA GLU A 157 -18.04 -21.51 -39.08
C GLU A 157 -19.45 -22.13 -39.10
N SER A 158 -19.56 -23.41 -38.71
CA SER A 158 -20.86 -24.09 -38.63
C SER A 158 -21.80 -23.49 -37.58
N VAL A 159 -21.26 -23.01 -36.45
CA VAL A 159 -22.04 -22.36 -35.39
C VAL A 159 -22.51 -20.98 -35.84
N MET A 160 -21.66 -20.22 -36.53
CA MET A 160 -21.99 -18.92 -37.10
C MET A 160 -23.08 -19.04 -38.18
N ALA A 161 -22.99 -20.04 -39.05
CA ALA A 161 -24.01 -20.33 -40.06
C ALA A 161 -25.38 -20.65 -39.41
N ARG A 162 -25.40 -21.55 -38.42
CA ARG A 162 -26.63 -21.88 -37.67
C ARG A 162 -27.24 -20.67 -36.96
N LYS A 163 -26.40 -19.80 -36.40
CA LYS A 163 -26.85 -18.57 -35.75
C LYS A 163 -27.45 -17.60 -36.75
N ALA A 164 -26.83 -17.44 -37.92
CA ALA A 164 -27.36 -16.59 -38.99
C ALA A 164 -28.72 -17.08 -39.52
N ASP A 165 -28.90 -18.39 -39.66
CA ASP A 165 -30.18 -18.96 -40.09
C ASP A 165 -31.28 -18.79 -39.04
N SER A 166 -30.95 -18.95 -37.75
CA SER A 166 -31.87 -18.66 -36.64
C SER A 166 -32.33 -17.20 -36.66
N LEU A 167 -31.38 -16.26 -36.83
CA LEU A 167 -31.68 -14.82 -36.94
C LEU A 167 -32.60 -14.50 -38.12
N LYS A 168 -32.37 -15.11 -39.29
CA LYS A 168 -33.26 -14.93 -40.46
C LYS A 168 -34.68 -15.40 -40.18
N ASN A 169 -34.83 -16.53 -39.50
CA ASN A 169 -36.14 -17.08 -39.12
C ASN A 169 -36.87 -16.19 -38.12
N ASP A 170 -36.17 -15.65 -37.13
CA ASP A 170 -36.73 -14.71 -36.15
C ASP A 170 -37.16 -13.40 -36.83
N LEU A 171 -36.34 -12.85 -37.74
CA LEU A 171 -36.71 -11.67 -38.52
C LEU A 171 -37.96 -11.92 -39.38
N ALA A 172 -38.05 -13.09 -40.02
CA ALA A 172 -39.23 -13.46 -40.81
C ALA A 172 -40.49 -13.58 -39.94
N LYS A 173 -40.37 -14.13 -38.73
CA LYS A 173 -41.48 -14.22 -37.76
C LYS A 173 -41.91 -12.84 -37.27
N GLN A 174 -40.97 -11.96 -36.93
CA GLN A 174 -41.27 -10.58 -36.55
C GLN A 174 -41.93 -9.79 -37.68
N ALA A 175 -41.49 -9.96 -38.92
CA ALA A 175 -42.10 -9.32 -40.09
C ALA A 175 -43.57 -9.76 -40.29
N LYS A 176 -43.88 -11.04 -40.09
CA LYS A 176 -45.26 -11.55 -40.14
C LYS A 176 -46.13 -10.95 -39.03
N ILE A 177 -45.61 -10.89 -37.80
CA ILE A 177 -46.31 -10.27 -36.66
C ILE A 177 -46.60 -8.79 -36.94
N ARG A 178 -45.62 -8.04 -37.46
CA ARG A 178 -45.78 -6.62 -37.80
C ARG A 178 -46.83 -6.41 -38.88
N ARG A 179 -46.86 -7.25 -39.93
CA ARG A 179 -47.91 -7.19 -40.97
C ARG A 179 -49.30 -7.43 -40.40
N ALA A 180 -49.45 -8.42 -39.52
CA ALA A 180 -50.73 -8.71 -38.85
C ALA A 180 -51.16 -7.58 -37.88
N MET A 181 -50.21 -6.92 -37.23
CA MET A 181 -50.50 -5.77 -36.36
C MET A 181 -50.97 -4.56 -37.19
N ASN A 182 -50.29 -4.26 -38.30
CA ASN A 182 -50.67 -3.16 -39.18
C ASN A 182 -52.07 -3.35 -39.79
N SER A 183 -52.41 -4.57 -40.23
CA SER A 183 -53.75 -4.83 -40.77
C SER A 183 -54.86 -4.66 -39.73
N LYS A 184 -54.60 -5.00 -38.46
CA LYS A 184 -55.51 -4.72 -37.34
C LYS A 184 -55.66 -3.22 -37.06
N ILE A 185 -54.56 -2.46 -37.12
CA ILE A 185 -54.57 -0.99 -36.97
C ILE A 185 -55.40 -0.35 -38.08
N ASP A 186 -55.21 -0.75 -39.33
CA ASP A 186 -55.96 -0.23 -40.48
C ASP A 186 -57.45 -0.55 -40.37
N SER A 187 -57.79 -1.77 -39.92
CA SER A 187 -59.18 -2.17 -39.65
C SER A 187 -59.81 -1.32 -38.54
N ALA A 188 -59.08 -1.04 -37.46
CA ALA A 188 -59.54 -0.19 -36.36
C ALA A 188 -59.73 1.27 -36.78
N LYS A 189 -58.83 1.82 -37.61
CA LYS A 189 -58.98 3.16 -38.20
C LYS A 189 -60.23 3.24 -39.08
N LYS A 190 -60.47 2.23 -39.93
CA LYS A 190 -61.66 2.16 -40.80
C LYS A 190 -62.96 2.09 -39.99
N LEU A 191 -62.97 1.35 -38.88
CA LEU A 191 -64.11 1.28 -37.96
C LEU A 191 -64.37 2.62 -37.25
N LYS A 192 -63.32 3.31 -36.76
CA LYS A 192 -63.45 4.65 -36.17
C LYS A 192 -63.98 5.67 -37.18
N HIS A 193 -63.53 5.61 -38.44
CA HIS A 193 -64.04 6.49 -39.50
C HIS A 193 -65.53 6.24 -39.79
N ARG A 194 -65.95 4.97 -39.90
CA ARG A 194 -67.38 4.62 -40.04
C ARG A 194 -68.24 5.07 -38.86
N LYS A 195 -67.76 4.90 -37.61
CA LYS A 195 -68.48 5.39 -36.43
C LYS A 195 -68.62 6.92 -36.40
N LYS A 196 -67.65 7.67 -36.93
CA LYS A 196 -67.76 9.13 -37.09
C LYS A 196 -68.77 9.54 -38.17
N LEU A 197 -68.88 8.80 -39.28
CA LEU A 197 -69.88 9.10 -40.33
C LEU A 197 -71.32 8.81 -39.89
N ASN A 198 -71.54 7.84 -39.00
CA ASN A 198 -72.88 7.47 -38.54
C ASN A 198 -73.34 8.25 -37.29
N ALA A 199 -72.51 9.14 -36.74
CA ALA A 199 -72.82 9.96 -35.57
C ALA A 199 -73.37 11.35 -35.95
N VAL A 200 -74.18 11.42 -37.01
CA VAL A 200 -74.92 12.64 -37.36
C VAL A 200 -76.17 12.70 -36.47
N PRO A 201 -76.34 13.75 -35.66
CA PRO A 201 -77.50 13.84 -34.77
C PRO A 201 -78.76 14.13 -35.60
N ILE A 202 -79.77 13.26 -35.44
CA ILE A 202 -81.13 13.52 -35.91
C ILE A 202 -81.66 14.69 -35.08
N LYS A 203 -81.94 15.80 -35.76
CA LYS A 203 -82.49 17.03 -35.21
C LYS A 203 -84.00 16.98 -35.19
#